data_AF-A0A7D8YQ12-F1
#
_entry.id   AF-A0A7D8YQ12-F1
#
_cell.length_a   1.000
_cell.length_b   1.000
_cell.length_c   1.000
_cell.angle_alpha   90.00
_cell.angle_beta   90.00
_cell.angle_gamma   90.00
#
_symmetry.space_group_name_H-M   'P 1'
#
loop_
_entity.id
_entity.type
_entity.pdbx_description
1 polymer ?
#
loop_
_entity_poly.entity_id
_entity_poly.type
_entity_poly.pdbx_seq_one_letter_code
_entity_poly.pdbx_strand_id
1 'polypeptide(L)'
;MADMAKEDQAEVNRLAEPCERENEILDGNPARDAALKKAEEAKVEQKLPKLSAAEFRVYNSMAEHMEYFHNHFRQSWTILKTACDTNRRPSTMSLKAFLSTGLSFLQHLEMHHSIEEAHIFPVLARKMPEFTAGKGGNAAELLRQHQEIHVGMEKLGAYLRSVRSGERELELGVMKERMEEGGWGDVLWTHLDQEVRTLGAENMRKYCGFFPFLIYGRGGEGRIRY
;
A
#
# COMPACT_ATOMS: atom_id res chain seq x y z
N MET A 1 9.41 63.30 -14.85
CA MET A 1 9.70 61.94 -14.32
C MET A 1 8.68 61.45 -13.28
N ALA A 2 7.65 62.23 -12.90
CA ALA A 2 6.65 61.83 -11.89
C ALA A 2 5.23 61.58 -12.44
N ASP A 3 4.97 61.86 -13.73
CA ASP A 3 3.65 61.65 -14.35
C ASP A 3 3.48 60.28 -15.02
N MET A 4 4.54 59.67 -15.55
CA MET A 4 4.46 58.34 -16.17
C MET A 4 4.15 57.24 -15.14
N ALA A 5 4.55 57.42 -13.87
CA ALA A 5 4.28 56.45 -12.81
C ALA A 5 2.82 56.44 -12.32
N LYS A 6 2.01 57.45 -12.69
CA LYS A 6 0.60 57.52 -12.29
C LYS A 6 -0.35 56.88 -13.31
N GLU A 7 -0.01 56.92 -14.60
CA GLU A 7 -0.78 56.21 -15.64
C GLU A 7 -0.64 54.69 -15.49
N ASP A 8 0.58 54.19 -15.20
CA ASP A 8 0.83 52.76 -14.99
C ASP A 8 0.08 52.21 -13.76
N GLN A 9 -0.02 53.00 -12.67
CA GLN A 9 -0.74 52.58 -11.46
C GLN A 9 -2.27 52.57 -11.64
N ALA A 10 -2.80 53.43 -12.51
CA ALA A 10 -4.22 53.47 -12.83
C ALA A 10 -4.65 52.29 -13.74
N GLU A 11 -3.79 51.85 -14.64
CA GLU A 11 -4.01 50.67 -15.49
C GLU A 11 -3.92 49.36 -14.69
N VAL A 12 -2.96 49.26 -13.76
CA VAL A 12 -2.83 48.13 -12.82
C VAL A 12 -4.05 48.02 -11.90
N ASN A 13 -4.61 49.14 -11.42
CA ASN A 13 -5.81 49.12 -10.59
C ASN A 13 -7.09 48.79 -11.38
N ARG A 14 -7.15 49.09 -12.69
CA ARG A 14 -8.27 48.71 -13.57
C ARG A 14 -8.25 47.22 -13.94
N LEU A 15 -7.06 46.62 -13.98
CA LEU A 15 -6.85 45.17 -14.16
C LEU A 15 -7.05 44.37 -12.85
N ALA A 16 -7.20 45.05 -11.71
CA ALA A 16 -7.40 44.45 -10.39
C ALA A 16 -8.87 44.42 -9.93
N GLU A 17 -9.83 44.89 -10.75
CA GLU A 17 -11.25 44.64 -10.51
C GLU A 17 -11.59 43.20 -10.94
N PRO A 18 -12.13 42.35 -10.03
CA PRO A 18 -12.55 41.01 -10.41
C PRO A 18 -13.65 41.12 -11.46
N CYS A 19 -13.41 40.55 -12.63
CA CYS A 19 -14.46 40.29 -13.59
C CYS A 19 -15.53 39.44 -12.88
N GLU A 20 -16.74 39.96 -12.70
CA GLU A 20 -17.86 39.25 -12.05
C GLU A 20 -18.26 37.93 -12.74
N ARG A 21 -17.53 37.49 -13.78
CA ARG A 21 -17.70 36.23 -14.50
C ARG A 21 -16.69 35.12 -14.14
N GLU A 22 -15.75 35.33 -13.20
CA GLU A 22 -14.86 34.24 -12.77
C GLU A 22 -15.44 33.38 -11.64
N ASN A 23 -16.27 33.95 -10.76
CA ASN A 23 -16.94 33.18 -9.70
C ASN A 23 -18.10 32.30 -10.21
N GLU A 24 -18.62 32.54 -11.43
CA GLU A 24 -19.62 31.66 -12.05
C GLU A 24 -18.99 30.45 -12.77
N ILE A 25 -17.68 30.43 -12.99
CA ILE A 25 -16.97 29.32 -13.65
C ILE A 25 -16.38 28.31 -12.63
N LEU A 26 -16.24 28.73 -11.36
CA LEU A 26 -15.60 27.94 -10.30
C LEU A 26 -16.56 27.19 -9.38
N ASP A 27 -17.87 27.42 -9.47
CA ASP A 27 -18.85 26.53 -8.86
C ASP A 27 -19.03 25.31 -9.78
N GLY A 28 -18.17 24.31 -9.56
CA GLY A 28 -18.35 22.96 -10.09
C GLY A 28 -19.79 22.51 -9.85
N ASN A 29 -20.55 22.34 -10.93
CA ASN A 29 -21.94 21.94 -10.83
C ASN A 29 -21.96 20.52 -10.21
N PRO A 30 -22.47 20.33 -8.97
CA PRO A 30 -22.44 19.03 -8.32
C PRO A 30 -23.24 17.99 -9.11
N ALA A 31 -24.20 18.41 -9.94
CA ALA A 31 -24.91 17.53 -10.86
C ALA A 31 -24.06 17.13 -12.08
N ARG A 32 -23.15 17.99 -12.56
CA ARG A 32 -22.19 17.66 -13.62
C ARG A 32 -21.09 16.76 -13.09
N ASP A 33 -20.57 17.02 -11.90
CA ASP A 33 -19.54 16.19 -11.27
C ASP A 33 -20.13 14.84 -10.85
N ALA A 34 -21.35 14.81 -10.32
CA ALA A 34 -22.08 13.56 -10.08
C ALA A 34 -22.43 12.85 -11.39
N ALA A 35 -22.73 13.55 -12.49
CA ALA A 35 -22.98 12.93 -13.79
C ALA A 35 -21.70 12.37 -14.43
N LEU A 36 -20.55 13.03 -14.25
CA LEU A 36 -19.24 12.53 -14.68
C LEU A 36 -18.84 11.31 -13.85
N LYS A 37 -19.01 11.38 -12.51
CA LYS A 37 -18.77 10.25 -11.60
C LYS A 37 -19.70 9.07 -11.90
N LYS A 38 -20.99 9.32 -12.13
CA LYS A 38 -21.97 8.31 -12.51
C LYS A 38 -21.74 7.77 -13.93
N ALA A 39 -21.20 8.56 -14.86
CA ALA A 39 -20.81 8.10 -16.19
C ALA A 39 -19.51 7.29 -16.17
N GLU A 40 -18.61 7.58 -15.23
CA GLU A 40 -17.38 6.84 -14.98
C GLU A 40 -17.68 5.51 -14.25
N GLU A 41 -18.53 5.54 -13.22
CA GLU A 41 -19.09 4.37 -12.54
C GLU A 41 -19.93 3.50 -13.49
N ALA A 42 -20.76 4.09 -14.36
CA ALA A 42 -21.54 3.36 -15.37
C ALA A 42 -20.69 2.80 -16.53
N LYS A 43 -19.49 3.33 -16.78
CA LYS A 43 -18.50 2.71 -17.68
C LYS A 43 -17.80 1.52 -17.02
N VAL A 44 -17.62 1.53 -15.71
CA VAL A 44 -17.05 0.41 -14.93
C VAL A 44 -18.05 -0.75 -14.80
N GLU A 45 -19.36 -0.49 -14.87
CA GLU A 45 -20.40 -1.52 -14.74
C GLU A 45 -20.73 -2.27 -16.04
N GLN A 46 -20.02 -2.02 -17.15
CA GLN A 46 -20.01 -2.99 -18.25
C GLN A 46 -19.21 -4.21 -17.76
N LYS A 47 -19.92 -5.27 -17.33
CA LYS A 47 -19.33 -6.56 -16.92
C LYS A 47 -18.18 -6.92 -17.87
N LEU A 48 -16.95 -6.70 -17.42
CA LEU A 48 -15.77 -7.02 -18.19
C LEU A 48 -15.88 -8.50 -18.61
N PRO A 49 -15.55 -8.84 -19.87
CA PRO A 49 -15.66 -10.21 -20.35
C PRO A 49 -14.91 -11.16 -19.40
N LYS A 50 -15.39 -12.39 -19.19
CA LYS A 50 -14.69 -13.32 -18.28
C LYS A 50 -13.23 -13.48 -18.72
N LEU A 51 -12.29 -13.38 -17.78
CA LEU A 51 -10.87 -13.62 -18.06
C LEU A 51 -10.68 -15.03 -18.61
N SER A 52 -9.87 -15.18 -19.65
CA SER A 52 -9.32 -16.48 -19.97
C SER A 52 -8.38 -16.94 -18.85
N ALA A 53 -8.14 -18.24 -18.74
CA ALA A 53 -7.20 -18.76 -17.74
C ALA A 53 -5.77 -18.21 -17.90
N ALA A 54 -5.37 -17.84 -19.12
CA ALA A 54 -4.06 -17.23 -19.38
C ALA A 54 -3.99 -15.80 -18.86
N GLU A 55 -5.01 -14.98 -19.13
CA GLU A 55 -5.08 -13.59 -18.64
C GLU A 55 -5.23 -13.53 -17.13
N PHE A 56 -6.02 -14.45 -16.55
CA PHE A 56 -6.15 -14.55 -15.10
C PHE A 56 -4.79 -14.78 -14.43
N ARG A 57 -4.01 -15.77 -14.89
CA ARG A 57 -2.67 -16.04 -14.33
C ARG A 57 -1.76 -14.83 -14.42
N VAL A 58 -1.80 -14.13 -15.55
CA VAL A 58 -0.99 -12.95 -15.79
C VAL A 58 -1.34 -11.84 -14.78
N TYR A 59 -2.63 -11.53 -14.62
CA TYR A 59 -3.07 -10.49 -13.69
C TYR A 59 -2.98 -10.90 -12.22
N ASN A 60 -3.05 -12.19 -11.91
CA ASN A 60 -2.99 -12.71 -10.54
C ASN A 60 -1.56 -12.90 -10.03
N SER A 61 -0.55 -12.86 -10.92
CA SER A 61 0.83 -13.22 -10.58
C SER A 61 1.41 -12.42 -9.40
N MET A 62 1.05 -11.14 -9.28
CA MET A 62 1.48 -10.28 -8.17
C MET A 62 0.83 -10.69 -6.85
N ALA A 63 -0.49 -10.96 -6.85
CA ALA A 63 -1.20 -11.45 -5.67
C ALA A 63 -0.68 -12.81 -5.20
N GLU A 64 -0.36 -13.72 -6.13
CA GLU A 64 0.26 -15.02 -5.79
C GLU A 64 1.63 -14.85 -5.13
N HIS A 65 2.43 -13.92 -5.63
CA HIS A 65 3.74 -13.60 -5.07
C HIS A 65 3.60 -13.01 -3.66
N MET A 66 2.68 -12.06 -3.45
CA MET A 66 2.43 -11.50 -2.12
C MET A 66 1.92 -12.55 -1.15
N GLU A 67 0.96 -13.37 -1.56
CA GLU A 67 0.41 -14.41 -0.70
C GLU A 67 1.46 -15.45 -0.28
N TYR A 68 2.48 -15.72 -1.11
CA TYR A 68 3.62 -16.55 -0.72
C TYR A 68 4.40 -15.96 0.48
N PHE A 69 4.76 -14.67 0.43
CA PHE A 69 5.47 -14.02 1.54
C PHE A 69 4.56 -13.86 2.76
N HIS A 70 3.31 -13.46 2.54
CA HIS A 70 2.34 -13.23 3.61
C HIS A 70 2.07 -14.52 4.41
N ASN A 71 2.06 -15.67 3.75
CA ASN A 71 1.91 -16.95 4.45
C ASN A 71 3.10 -17.29 5.34
N HIS A 72 4.32 -16.92 4.97
CA HIS A 72 5.48 -17.05 5.88
C HIS A 72 5.36 -16.13 7.10
N PHE A 73 4.84 -14.91 6.91
CA PHE A 73 4.56 -13.99 8.00
C PHE A 73 3.48 -14.51 8.94
N ARG A 74 2.34 -14.96 8.40
CA ARG A 74 1.25 -15.59 9.17
C ARG A 74 1.73 -16.79 9.95
N GLN A 75 2.55 -17.65 9.35
CA GLN A 75 3.11 -18.82 10.03
C GLN A 75 4.01 -18.41 11.20
N SER A 76 4.92 -17.47 10.98
CA SER A 76 5.84 -16.99 12.02
C SER A 76 5.08 -16.30 13.15
N TRP A 77 4.14 -15.40 12.83
CA TRP A 77 3.24 -14.79 13.80
C TRP A 77 2.50 -15.84 14.63
N THR A 78 1.92 -16.84 13.98
CA THR A 78 1.15 -17.90 14.65
C THR A 78 2.00 -18.67 15.66
N ILE A 79 3.26 -18.99 15.32
CA ILE A 79 4.20 -19.65 16.25
C ILE A 79 4.42 -18.79 17.50
N LEU A 80 4.71 -17.50 17.31
CA LEU A 80 4.98 -16.56 18.39
C LEU A 80 3.75 -16.31 19.25
N LYS A 81 2.60 -16.06 18.61
CA LYS A 81 1.33 -15.75 19.27
C LYS A 81 0.79 -16.95 20.03
N THR A 82 0.87 -18.15 19.46
CA THR A 82 0.48 -19.39 20.16
C THR A 82 1.34 -19.62 21.41
N ALA A 83 2.64 -19.34 21.33
CA ALA A 83 3.50 -19.45 22.50
C ALA A 83 3.09 -18.47 23.61
N CYS A 84 2.74 -17.25 23.23
CA CYS A 84 2.21 -16.23 24.15
C CYS A 84 0.87 -16.65 24.77
N ASP A 85 -0.08 -17.13 23.96
CA ASP A 85 -1.43 -17.48 24.41
C ASP A 85 -1.47 -18.74 25.28
N THR A 86 -0.59 -19.71 25.00
CA THR A 86 -0.47 -20.94 25.80
C THR A 86 0.54 -20.81 26.94
N ASN A 87 1.18 -19.64 27.06
CA ASN A 87 2.31 -19.39 27.96
C ASN A 87 3.39 -20.48 27.90
N ARG A 88 3.64 -21.01 26.69
CA ARG A 88 4.56 -22.13 26.46
C ARG A 88 5.15 -22.07 25.06
N ARG A 89 6.48 -22.04 24.97
CA ARG A 89 7.18 -22.18 23.68
C ARG A 89 6.99 -23.58 23.07
N PRO A 90 7.03 -23.73 21.73
CA PRO A 90 7.04 -25.04 21.09
C PRO A 90 8.16 -25.92 21.66
N SER A 91 7.81 -27.15 22.07
CA SER A 91 8.77 -28.10 22.68
C SER A 91 9.90 -28.50 21.72
N THR A 92 9.65 -28.43 20.42
CA THR A 92 10.62 -28.70 19.36
C THR A 92 11.62 -27.57 19.13
N MET A 93 11.44 -26.40 19.79
CA MET A 93 12.29 -25.23 19.59
C MET A 93 13.11 -24.89 20.85
N SER A 94 14.41 -24.67 20.67
CA SER A 94 15.23 -24.02 21.70
C SER A 94 14.84 -22.55 21.86
N LEU A 95 15.23 -21.92 22.97
CA LEU A 95 15.00 -20.48 23.17
C LEU A 95 15.64 -19.66 22.04
N LYS A 96 16.89 -20.00 21.68
CA LYS A 96 17.61 -19.36 20.57
C LYS A 96 16.83 -19.47 19.25
N ALA A 97 16.32 -20.66 18.91
CA ALA A 97 15.54 -20.85 17.69
C ALA A 97 14.26 -20.02 17.70
N PHE A 98 13.55 -19.99 18.83
CA PHE A 98 12.32 -19.21 19.00
C PHE A 98 12.56 -17.69 18.83
N LEU A 99 13.62 -17.15 19.44
CA LEU A 99 14.01 -15.75 19.27
C LEU A 99 14.45 -15.44 17.83
N SER A 100 15.17 -16.36 17.19
CA SER A 100 15.53 -16.23 15.78
C SER A 100 14.29 -16.19 14.87
N THR A 101 13.28 -17.03 15.11
CA THR A 101 12.00 -16.98 14.37
C THR A 101 11.36 -15.60 14.45
N GLY A 102 11.27 -15.03 15.66
CA GLY A 102 10.69 -13.70 15.85
C GLY A 102 11.51 -12.58 15.18
N LEU A 103 12.83 -12.60 15.31
CA LEU A 103 13.68 -11.57 14.72
C LEU A 103 13.76 -11.66 13.19
N SER A 104 13.80 -12.87 12.63
CA SER A 104 13.75 -13.06 11.18
C SER A 104 12.40 -12.66 10.59
N PHE A 105 11.30 -12.94 11.29
CA PHE A 105 9.97 -12.45 10.91
C PHE A 105 9.97 -10.92 10.77
N LEU A 106 10.44 -10.20 11.79
CA LEU A 106 10.49 -8.74 11.76
C LEU A 106 11.39 -8.21 10.65
N GLN A 107 12.59 -8.78 10.48
CA GLN A 107 13.52 -8.35 9.44
C GLN A 107 12.97 -8.55 8.03
N HIS A 108 12.32 -9.69 7.76
CA HIS A 108 11.76 -9.97 6.43
C HIS A 108 10.52 -9.13 6.14
N LEU A 109 9.67 -8.90 7.15
CA LEU A 109 8.51 -8.03 7.01
C LEU A 109 8.93 -6.59 6.70
N GLU A 110 10.00 -6.10 7.35
CA GLU A 110 10.52 -4.76 7.11
C GLU A 110 11.10 -4.62 5.69
N MET A 111 11.85 -5.61 5.23
CA MET A 111 12.37 -5.64 3.85
C MET A 111 11.24 -5.66 2.82
N HIS A 112 10.20 -6.46 3.07
CA HIS A 112 9.04 -6.59 2.19
C HIS A 112 8.29 -5.26 2.04
N HIS A 113 7.91 -4.62 3.15
CA HIS A 113 7.29 -3.30 3.11
C HIS A 113 8.19 -2.25 2.44
N SER A 114 9.49 -2.28 2.70
CA SER A 114 10.45 -1.34 2.08
C SER A 114 10.47 -1.47 0.55
N ILE A 115 10.39 -2.68 0.03
CA ILE A 115 10.34 -2.94 -1.42
C ILE A 115 9.02 -2.43 -2.00
N GLU A 116 7.90 -2.68 -1.32
CA GLU A 116 6.59 -2.20 -1.76
C GLU A 116 6.53 -0.68 -1.86
N GLU A 117 6.92 0.00 -0.79
CA GLU A 117 6.91 1.46 -0.72
C GLU A 117 7.86 2.09 -1.74
N ALA A 118 9.04 1.51 -1.94
CA ALA A 118 10.05 2.07 -2.84
C ALA A 118 9.77 1.78 -4.32
N HIS A 119 9.15 0.64 -4.64
CA HIS A 119 9.14 0.12 -6.02
C HIS A 119 7.76 -0.30 -6.53
N ILE A 120 6.86 -0.82 -5.69
CA ILE A 120 5.59 -1.38 -6.15
C ILE A 120 4.49 -0.32 -6.10
N PHE A 121 4.23 0.25 -4.91
CA PHE A 121 3.18 1.25 -4.73
C PHE A 121 3.33 2.48 -5.64
N PRO A 122 4.54 3.04 -5.87
CA PRO A 122 4.69 4.17 -6.80
C PRO A 122 4.31 3.83 -8.25
N VAL A 123 4.53 2.58 -8.68
CA VAL A 123 4.16 2.14 -10.02
C VAL A 123 2.64 1.94 -10.12
N LEU A 124 2.01 1.36 -9.10
CA LEU A 124 0.56 1.17 -9.03
C LEU A 124 -0.17 2.52 -8.96
N ALA A 125 0.33 3.48 -8.17
CA ALA A 125 -0.24 4.81 -8.02
C ALA A 125 -0.38 5.60 -9.33
N ARG A 126 0.49 5.33 -10.31
CA ARG A 126 0.41 5.99 -11.64
C ARG A 126 -0.81 5.58 -12.45
N LYS A 127 -1.40 4.42 -12.16
CA LYS A 127 -2.44 3.79 -13.00
C LYS A 127 -3.70 3.40 -12.24
N MET A 128 -3.59 3.25 -10.92
CA MET A 128 -4.69 2.90 -10.03
C MET A 128 -4.96 4.13 -9.16
N PRO A 129 -6.06 4.88 -9.38
CA PRO A 129 -6.43 6.01 -8.54
C PRO A 129 -6.59 5.60 -7.06
N GLU A 130 -7.00 4.36 -6.81
CA GLU A 130 -7.01 3.73 -5.48
C GLU A 130 -5.64 3.80 -4.79
N PHE A 131 -4.55 3.81 -5.56
CA PHE A 131 -3.17 3.91 -5.05
C PHE A 131 -2.59 5.33 -5.06
N THR A 132 -3.36 6.36 -5.44
CA THR A 132 -2.85 7.74 -5.42
C THR A 132 -2.81 8.28 -3.98
N ALA A 133 -1.74 9.00 -3.64
CA ALA A 133 -1.61 9.65 -2.33
C ALA A 133 -2.63 10.79 -2.22
N GLY A 134 -3.61 10.66 -1.31
CA GLY A 134 -4.69 11.63 -1.12
C GLY A 134 -5.74 11.17 -0.11
N LYS A 135 -6.64 12.07 0.29
CA LYS A 135 -7.74 11.76 1.23
C LYS A 135 -8.71 10.77 0.58
N GLY A 136 -8.61 9.49 0.95
CA GLY A 136 -9.60 8.44 0.63
C GLY A 136 -9.15 7.35 -0.35
N GLY A 137 -7.86 7.25 -0.70
CA GLY A 137 -7.32 6.14 -1.51
C GLY A 137 -6.80 4.97 -0.67
N ASN A 138 -6.96 3.73 -1.16
CA ASN A 138 -6.44 2.51 -0.56
C ASN A 138 -4.91 2.51 -0.37
N ALA A 139 -4.10 3.19 -1.19
CA ALA A 139 -2.66 3.32 -0.90
C ALA A 139 -2.38 4.14 0.36
N ALA A 140 -3.17 5.20 0.60
CA ALA A 140 -3.02 5.97 1.83
C ALA A 140 -3.38 5.09 3.05
N GLU A 141 -4.32 4.16 2.89
CA GLU A 141 -4.63 3.14 3.89
C GLU A 141 -3.48 2.12 4.06
N LEU A 142 -3.00 1.49 2.98
CA LEU A 142 -1.89 0.51 3.04
C LEU A 142 -0.61 1.13 3.63
N LEU A 143 -0.25 2.36 3.23
CA LEU A 143 0.89 3.09 3.80
C LEU A 143 0.69 3.42 5.27
N ARG A 144 -0.53 3.79 5.68
CA ARG A 144 -0.84 4.01 7.09
C ARG A 144 -0.72 2.71 7.88
N GLN A 145 -1.17 1.59 7.32
CA GLN A 145 -1.02 0.27 7.94
C GLN A 145 0.44 -0.09 8.12
N HIS A 146 1.29 0.12 7.10
CA HIS A 146 2.74 -0.08 7.21
C HIS A 146 3.32 0.71 8.38
N GLN A 147 2.98 2.00 8.52
CA GLN A 147 3.44 2.84 9.62
C GLN A 147 3.05 2.26 11.00
N GLU A 148 1.78 1.87 11.17
CA GLU A 148 1.30 1.27 12.42
C GLU A 148 1.99 -0.06 12.72
N ILE A 149 2.21 -0.89 11.68
CA ILE A 149 2.93 -2.16 11.79
C ILE A 149 4.39 -1.92 12.18
N HIS A 150 5.10 -0.99 11.53
CA HIS A 150 6.50 -0.67 11.83
C HIS A 150 6.71 -0.20 13.28
N VAL A 151 5.78 0.61 13.82
CA VAL A 151 5.82 1.01 15.24
C VAL A 151 5.70 -0.20 16.16
N GLY A 152 4.80 -1.13 15.85
CA GLY A 152 4.65 -2.38 16.61
C GLY A 152 5.88 -3.30 16.51
N MET A 153 6.41 -3.44 15.29
CA MET A 153 7.62 -4.22 15.00
C MET A 153 8.84 -3.71 15.75
N GLU A 154 9.01 -2.39 15.85
CA GLU A 154 10.13 -1.79 16.58
C GLU A 154 10.11 -2.20 18.06
N LYS A 155 8.94 -2.08 18.69
CA LYS A 155 8.73 -2.44 20.11
C LYS A 155 8.94 -3.94 20.36
N LEU A 156 8.35 -4.80 19.54
CA LEU A 156 8.54 -6.25 19.66
C LEU A 156 10.00 -6.63 19.40
N GLY A 157 10.62 -6.04 18.39
CA GLY A 157 12.01 -6.27 18.03
C GLY A 157 12.97 -5.87 19.14
N ALA A 158 12.75 -4.71 19.77
CA ALA A 158 13.54 -4.27 20.91
C ALA A 158 13.47 -5.27 22.07
N TYR A 159 12.26 -5.74 22.39
CA TYR A 159 12.06 -6.76 23.41
C TYR A 159 12.81 -8.05 23.09
N LEU A 160 12.61 -8.63 21.90
CA LEU A 160 13.27 -9.88 21.50
C LEU A 160 14.80 -9.75 21.48
N ARG A 161 15.34 -8.59 21.09
CA ARG A 161 16.78 -8.30 21.13
C ARG A 161 17.32 -8.26 22.56
N SER A 162 16.61 -7.62 23.50
CA SER A 162 17.00 -7.58 24.93
C SER A 162 17.01 -8.96 25.58
N VAL A 163 16.07 -9.83 25.19
CA VAL A 163 16.06 -11.23 25.65
C VAL A 163 17.24 -12.00 25.04
N ARG A 164 17.50 -11.78 23.74
CA ARG A 164 18.61 -12.46 23.05
C ARG A 164 19.99 -12.06 23.57
N SER A 165 20.17 -10.82 24.02
CA SER A 165 21.42 -10.34 24.63
C SER A 165 21.61 -10.81 26.08
N GLY A 166 20.57 -11.34 26.72
CA GLY A 166 20.60 -11.70 28.14
C GLY A 166 20.41 -10.52 29.09
N GLU A 167 19.99 -9.36 28.58
CA GLU A 167 19.64 -8.19 29.41
C GLU A 167 18.41 -8.47 30.28
N ARG A 168 17.50 -9.32 29.79
CA ARG A 168 16.34 -9.80 30.53
C ARG A 168 15.96 -11.21 30.13
N GLU A 169 15.20 -11.88 31.00
CA GLU A 169 14.63 -13.20 30.70
C GLU A 169 13.40 -13.09 29.79
N LEU A 170 13.09 -14.19 29.09
CA LEU A 170 11.89 -14.27 28.27
C LEU A 170 10.64 -14.38 29.16
N GLU A 171 9.82 -13.35 29.10
CA GLU A 171 8.47 -13.34 29.65
C GLU A 171 7.44 -13.32 28.51
N LEU A 172 6.67 -14.40 28.37
CA LEU A 172 5.69 -14.53 27.28
C LEU A 172 4.52 -13.57 27.42
N GLY A 173 4.15 -13.17 28.65
CA GLY A 173 3.17 -12.11 28.89
C GLY A 173 3.61 -10.76 28.34
N VAL A 174 4.85 -10.34 28.63
CA VAL A 174 5.41 -9.09 28.08
C VAL A 174 5.54 -9.16 26.56
N MET A 175 5.95 -10.32 26.02
CA MET A 175 5.99 -10.51 24.57
C MET A 175 4.61 -10.35 23.94
N LYS A 176 3.58 -10.94 24.55
CA LYS A 176 2.19 -10.83 24.11
C LYS A 176 1.73 -9.39 24.08
N GLU A 177 2.00 -8.64 25.15
CA GLU A 177 1.70 -7.22 25.22
C GLU A 177 2.33 -6.48 24.03
N ARG A 178 3.61 -6.72 23.72
CA ARG A 178 4.25 -6.09 22.54
C ARG A 178 3.66 -6.51 21.21
N MET A 179 3.11 -7.71 21.08
CA MET A 179 2.42 -8.17 19.87
C MET A 179 1.02 -7.55 19.72
N GLU A 180 0.37 -7.16 20.83
CA GLU A 180 -1.01 -6.67 20.83
C GLU A 180 -1.10 -5.15 21.08
N GLU A 181 -0.01 -4.52 21.51
CA GLU A 181 0.04 -3.11 21.92
C GLU A 181 -0.41 -2.17 20.79
N GLY A 182 -1.52 -1.47 20.99
CA GLY A 182 -2.06 -0.56 19.97
C GLY A 182 -2.73 -1.27 18.79
N GLY A 183 -2.98 -2.58 18.89
CA GLY A 183 -3.74 -3.33 17.88
C GLY A 183 -3.01 -3.59 16.57
N TRP A 184 -1.69 -3.34 16.49
CA TRP A 184 -0.93 -3.49 15.24
C TRP A 184 -0.93 -4.93 14.71
N GLY A 185 -1.14 -5.94 15.56
CA GLY A 185 -1.34 -7.32 15.14
C GLY A 185 -2.58 -7.47 14.26
N ASP A 186 -3.71 -6.88 14.64
CA ASP A 186 -4.94 -6.92 13.83
C ASP A 186 -4.77 -6.13 12.53
N VAL A 187 -4.03 -5.02 12.59
CA VAL A 187 -3.64 -4.22 11.42
C VAL A 187 -2.78 -5.06 10.46
N LEU A 188 -1.79 -5.80 10.97
CA LEU A 188 -0.97 -6.70 10.15
C LEU A 188 -1.83 -7.75 9.45
N TRP A 189 -2.70 -8.47 10.16
CA TRP A 189 -3.54 -9.49 9.54
C TRP A 189 -4.48 -8.91 8.48
N THR A 190 -5.06 -7.75 8.76
CA THR A 190 -5.91 -7.02 7.82
C THR A 190 -5.13 -6.60 6.58
N HIS A 191 -3.94 -6.05 6.77
CA HIS A 191 -3.04 -5.60 5.71
C HIS A 191 -2.68 -6.74 4.76
N LEU A 192 -2.22 -7.88 5.29
CA LEU A 192 -1.82 -9.04 4.50
C LEU A 192 -2.95 -9.57 3.61
N ASP A 193 -4.21 -9.46 4.06
CA ASP A 193 -5.39 -9.90 3.31
C ASP A 193 -5.85 -8.85 2.30
N GLN A 194 -5.89 -7.58 2.71
CA GLN A 194 -6.34 -6.47 1.87
C GLN A 194 -5.42 -6.27 0.67
N GLU A 195 -4.10 -6.35 0.86
CA GLU A 195 -3.16 -6.17 -0.23
C GLU A 195 -3.32 -7.25 -1.29
N VAL A 196 -3.38 -8.53 -0.91
CA VAL A 196 -3.57 -9.66 -1.83
C VAL A 196 -4.87 -9.51 -2.63
N ARG A 197 -5.97 -9.09 -1.97
CA ARG A 197 -7.23 -8.81 -2.66
C ARG A 197 -7.11 -7.64 -3.63
N THR A 198 -6.40 -6.60 -3.24
CA THR A 198 -6.21 -5.38 -4.03
C THR A 198 -5.34 -5.64 -5.27
N LEU A 199 -4.35 -6.53 -5.16
CA LEU A 199 -3.47 -6.93 -6.25
C LEU A 199 -4.01 -8.13 -7.05
N GLY A 200 -5.19 -8.63 -6.70
CA GLY A 200 -5.82 -9.77 -7.36
C GLY A 200 -6.25 -9.47 -8.80
N ALA A 201 -6.37 -10.53 -9.61
CA ALA A 201 -6.65 -10.41 -11.05
C ALA A 201 -7.85 -9.53 -11.41
N GLU A 202 -8.94 -9.60 -10.64
CA GLU A 202 -10.17 -8.83 -10.89
C GLU A 202 -10.02 -7.33 -10.62
N ASN A 203 -9.11 -6.93 -9.72
CA ASN A 203 -8.81 -5.51 -9.54
C ASN A 203 -7.78 -5.05 -10.58
N MET A 204 -6.72 -5.83 -10.78
CA MET A 204 -5.64 -5.53 -11.73
C MET A 204 -6.17 -5.35 -13.17
N ARG A 205 -7.09 -6.19 -13.61
CA ARG A 205 -7.67 -6.12 -14.96
C ARG A 205 -8.38 -4.80 -15.28
N LYS A 206 -8.89 -4.08 -14.27
CA LYS A 206 -9.55 -2.77 -14.46
C LYS A 206 -8.57 -1.74 -15.03
N TYR A 207 -7.29 -1.93 -14.73
CA TYR A 207 -6.20 -1.00 -15.06
C TYR A 207 -5.23 -1.58 -16.12
N CYS A 208 -5.24 -2.91 -16.30
CA CYS A 208 -4.35 -3.62 -17.22
C CYS A 208 -4.76 -3.63 -18.71
N GLY A 209 -5.92 -3.07 -19.09
CA GLY A 209 -6.20 -2.73 -20.50
C GLY A 209 -5.15 -1.78 -21.13
N PHE A 210 -4.27 -1.20 -20.31
CA PHE A 210 -3.16 -0.31 -20.67
C PHE A 210 -1.77 -0.96 -20.45
N PHE A 211 -1.68 -2.29 -20.35
CA PHE A 211 -0.44 -3.04 -20.05
C PHE A 211 -0.12 -4.11 -21.10
N PRO A 212 0.59 -3.78 -22.19
CA PRO A 212 1.26 -4.80 -23.01
C PRO A 212 2.68 -5.12 -22.51
N PHE A 213 3.30 -4.28 -21.67
CA PHE A 213 4.77 -4.23 -21.61
C PHE A 213 5.43 -4.60 -20.28
N LEU A 214 4.68 -4.88 -19.19
CA LEU A 214 5.28 -5.30 -17.92
C LEU A 214 5.23 -6.82 -17.67
N ILE A 215 4.48 -7.54 -18.50
CA ILE A 215 4.32 -9.00 -18.42
C ILE A 215 5.31 -9.71 -19.36
N TYR A 216 5.69 -9.06 -20.47
CA TYR A 216 6.73 -9.53 -21.36
C TYR A 216 8.07 -8.90 -20.97
N GLY A 217 8.95 -9.72 -20.39
CA GLY A 217 10.36 -9.39 -20.31
C GLY A 217 10.90 -8.97 -21.68
N ARG A 218 11.72 -7.92 -21.66
CA ARG A 218 12.52 -7.34 -22.74
C ARG A 218 12.81 -8.35 -23.89
N GLY A 219 12.01 -8.30 -24.94
CA GLY A 219 12.15 -9.17 -26.11
C GLY A 219 11.56 -8.51 -27.34
N GLY A 220 12.18 -7.44 -27.82
CA GLY A 220 11.68 -6.68 -28.95
C GLY A 220 12.72 -5.75 -29.53
N GLU A 221 13.73 -6.31 -30.19
CA GLU A 221 14.59 -5.56 -31.11
C GLU A 221 14.97 -6.47 -32.28
N GLY A 222 14.62 -6.06 -33.50
CA GLY A 222 14.96 -6.83 -34.70
C GLY A 222 14.04 -6.62 -35.90
N ARG A 223 13.75 -5.36 -36.26
CA ARG A 223 13.22 -5.01 -37.57
C ARG A 223 14.36 -5.08 -38.59
N ILE A 224 14.44 -6.13 -39.41
CA ILE A 224 15.22 -6.11 -40.65
C ILE A 224 14.25 -5.94 -41.81
N ARG A 225 14.41 -4.82 -42.52
CA ARG A 225 13.74 -4.51 -43.78
C ARG A 225 14.39 -5.33 -44.89
N TYR A 226 13.57 -5.86 -45.80
CA TYR A 226 14.03 -6.22 -47.14
C TYR A 226 14.26 -4.96 -47.98
#